data_AF-A0A510TWK0-F1
#
_entry.id   AF-A0A510TWK0-F1
#
_cell.length_a   1.000
_cell.length_b   1.000
_cell.length_c   1.000
_cell.angle_alpha   90.00
_cell.angle_beta   90.00
_cell.angle_gamma   90.00
#
_symmetry.space_group_name_H-M   'P 1'
#
loop_
_entity.id
_entity.type
_entity.pdbx_description
1 polymer ?
#
loop_
_entity_poly.entity_id
_entity_poly.type
_entity_poly.pdbx_seq_one_letter_code
_entity_poly.pdbx_strand_id
1 'polypeptide(L)' 'MSILIGGLFILIGLIQIYIAYRTFRKIKTSGGKDISPFMPLALYGGLAFGIILVAVGISAAVGSFGPF' A
#
# COMPACT_ATOMS: atom_id res chain seq x y z
N MET A 1 -14.87 10.01 -15.32
CA MET A 1 -13.96 10.56 -14.29
C MET A 1 -13.59 9.52 -13.23
N SER A 2 -14.56 8.77 -12.70
CA SER A 2 -14.37 7.83 -11.55
C SER A 2 -13.44 6.64 -11.84
N ILE A 3 -13.46 6.07 -13.05
CA ILE A 3 -12.57 4.96 -13.44
C ILE A 3 -11.10 5.39 -13.53
N LEU A 4 -10.82 6.62 -13.99
CA LEU A 4 -9.46 7.16 -14.06
C LEU A 4 -8.87 7.36 -12.65
N ILE A 5 -9.69 7.89 -11.74
CA ILE A 5 -9.32 8.11 -10.34
C ILE A 5 -9.13 6.76 -9.64
N GLY A 6 -10.08 5.82 -9.77
CA GLY A 6 -9.97 4.47 -9.20
C GLY A 6 -8.73 3.73 -9.70
N GLY A 7 -8.45 3.80 -11.01
CA GLY A 7 -7.24 3.23 -11.60
C GLY A 7 -5.95 3.82 -11.02
N LEU A 8 -5.91 5.14 -10.78
CA LEU A 8 -4.76 5.80 -10.16
C LEU A 8 -4.52 5.31 -8.72
N PHE A 9 -5.58 5.21 -7.92
CA PHE A 9 -5.52 4.74 -6.53
C PHE A 9 -5.07 3.27 -6.44
N ILE A 10 -5.54 2.42 -7.36
CA ILE A 10 -5.07 1.03 -7.46
C ILE A 10 -3.57 0.98 -7.80
N LEU A 11 -3.12 1.78 -8.77
CA LEU A 11 -1.72 1.81 -9.18
C LEU A 11 -0.81 2.25 -8.03
N ILE A 12 -1.19 3.31 -7.32
CA ILE A 12 -0.46 3.84 -6.17
C ILE A 12 -0.41 2.82 -5.03
N GLY A 13 -1.54 2.16 -4.73
CA GLY A 13 -1.60 1.12 -3.70
C GLY A 13 -0.72 -0.08 -4.01
N LEU A 14 -0.70 -0.54 -5.28
CA LEU A 14 0.19 -1.62 -5.73
C LEU A 14 1.67 -1.25 -5.60
N ILE A 15 2.05 -0.02 -5.97
CA ILE A 15 3.42 0.48 -5.81
C ILE A 15 3.81 0.52 -4.33
N GLN A 16 2.91 0.98 -3.46
CA GLN A 16 3.16 1.06 -2.02
C GLN A 16 3.38 -0.33 -1.41
N ILE A 17 2.57 -1.32 -1.81
CA ILE A 17 2.74 -2.73 -1.40
C ILE A 17 4.08 -3.28 -1.90
N TYR A 18 4.47 -3.00 -3.15
CA TYR A 18 5.74 -3.45 -3.71
C TYR A 18 6.95 -2.86 -2.97
N ILE A 19 6.92 -1.55 -2.68
CA ILE A 19 8.00 -0.87 -1.95
C ILE A 19 8.11 -1.41 -0.52
N ALA A 20 6.98 -1.61 0.17
CA ALA A 20 6.96 -2.16 1.51
C ALA A 20 7.53 -3.59 1.51
N TYR A 21 7.13 -4.43 0.57
CA TYR A 21 7.66 -5.78 0.43
C TYR A 21 9.15 -5.82 0.11
N ARG A 22 9.63 -4.95 -0.79
CA ARG A 22 11.06 -4.82 -1.11
C ARG A 22 11.86 -4.39 0.13
N THR A 23 11.33 -3.44 0.90
CA THR A 23 11.97 -2.95 2.12
C THR A 23 11.98 -4.03 3.21
N PHE A 24 10.90 -4.79 3.35
CA PHE A 24 10.85 -5.94 4.26
C PHE A 24 11.91 -6.99 3.93
N ARG A 25 12.09 -7.33 2.65
CA ARG A 25 13.17 -8.23 2.22
C ARG A 25 14.56 -7.64 2.52
N LYS A 26 14.78 -6.34 2.24
CA LYS A 26 16.05 -5.65 2.51
C LYS A 26 16.40 -5.66 4.00
N ILE A 27 15.45 -5.42 4.89
CA ILE A 27 15.66 -5.49 6.34
C ILE A 27 15.97 -6.94 6.75
N LYS A 28 15.28 -7.92 6.16
CA LYS A 28 15.50 -9.34 6.48
C LYS A 28 16.87 -9.88 6.01
N THR A 29 17.45 -9.31 4.94
CA THR A 29 18.73 -9.76 4.37
C THR A 29 19.92 -8.89 4.75
N SER A 30 19.71 -7.60 5.01
CA SER A 30 20.76 -6.61 5.29
C SER A 30 20.47 -5.82 6.58
N GLY A 31 19.71 -6.40 7.51
CA GLY A 31 19.37 -5.85 8.82
C GLY A 31 20.59 -5.70 9.72
N GLY A 32 21.50 -4.82 9.31
CA GLY A 32 22.60 -4.33 10.10
C GLY A 32 22.10 -3.45 11.24
N LYS A 33 22.96 -3.26 12.22
CA LYS A 33 22.75 -2.74 13.58
C LYS A 33 22.06 -1.36 13.71
N ASP A 34 21.67 -0.72 12.61
CA ASP A 34 21.19 0.66 12.51
C ASP A 34 19.72 0.80 12.05
N ILE A 35 19.00 -0.31 11.83
CA ILE A 35 17.59 -0.24 11.43
C ILE A 35 16.71 -0.09 12.67
N SER A 36 15.88 0.97 12.71
CA SER A 36 14.97 1.22 13.83
C SER A 36 14.10 0.00 14.13
N PRO A 37 13.95 -0.41 15.40
CA PRO A 37 13.09 -1.53 15.79
C PRO A 37 11.61 -1.28 15.45
N PHE A 38 11.21 -0.03 15.20
CA PHE A 38 9.87 0.33 14.73
C PHE A 38 9.67 0.18 13.22
N MET A 39 10.72 -0.08 12.45
CA MET A 39 10.64 -0.14 10.99
C MET A 39 9.80 -1.31 10.45
N PRO A 40 9.83 -2.52 11.05
CA PRO A 40 8.90 -3.59 10.69
C PRO A 40 7.44 -3.20 10.99
N LEU A 41 7.16 -2.56 12.13
CA LEU A 41 5.81 -2.07 12.48
C LEU A 41 5.32 -1.01 11.49
N ALA A 42 6.19 -0.07 11.10
CA ALA A 42 5.90 0.92 10.07
C ALA A 42 5.65 0.27 8.70
N LEU A 43 6.35 -0.81 8.36
CA LEU A 43 6.13 -1.56 7.13
C LEU A 43 4.81 -2.33 7.12
N TYR A 44 4.42 -2.93 8.24
CA TYR A 44 3.09 -3.53 8.38
C TYR A 44 1.99 -2.49 8.26
N GLY A 45 2.16 -1.32 8.87
CA GLY A 45 1.26 -0.18 8.72
C GLY A 45 1.17 0.30 7.26
N GLY A 46 2.31 0.43 6.58
CA GLY A 46 2.37 0.80 5.16
C GLY A 46 1.75 -0.24 4.22
N LEU A 47 1.88 -1.53 4.54
CA LEU A 47 1.20 -2.61 3.81
C LEU A 47 -0.32 -2.56 4.01
N ALA A 48 -0.77 -2.42 5.26
CA ALA A 48 -2.21 -2.30 5.56
C ALA A 48 -2.82 -1.09 4.86
N PHE A 49 -2.13 0.05 4.88
CA PHE A 49 -2.54 1.26 4.18
C PHE A 49 -2.60 1.06 2.65
N GLY A 50 -1.59 0.38 2.06
CA GLY A 50 -1.60 0.05 0.64
C GLY A 50 -2.76 -0.85 0.23
N ILE A 51 -3.12 -1.84 1.06
CA ILE A 51 -4.29 -2.72 0.83
C ILE A 51 -5.59 -1.91 0.87
N ILE A 52 -5.74 -1.00 1.84
CA ILE A 52 -6.91 -0.11 1.93
C ILE A 52 -7.00 0.78 0.69
N LEU A 53 -5.87 1.34 0.24
CA LEU A 53 -5.79 2.15 -0.98
C LEU A 53 -6.25 1.39 -2.24
N VAL A 54 -5.82 0.14 -2.38
CA VAL A 54 -6.28 -0.73 -3.48
C VAL A 54 -7.78 -1.02 -3.36
N ALA A 55 -8.27 -1.35 -2.16
CA ALA A 55 -9.69 -1.62 -1.93
C ALA A 55 -10.57 -0.40 -2.23
N VAL A 56 -10.16 0.80 -1.80
CA VAL A 56 -10.83 2.07 -2.10
C VAL A 56 -10.80 2.35 -3.61
N GLY A 57 -9.65 2.14 -4.25
CA GLY A 57 -9.52 2.31 -5.70
C GLY A 57 -10.42 1.36 -6.50
N ILE A 58 -10.55 0.10 -6.08
CA ILE A 58 -11.47 -0.88 -6.67
C ILE A 58 -12.92 -0.44 -6.46
N SER A 59 -13.31 -0.08 -5.23
CA SER A 59 -14.67 0.39 -4.93
C SER A 59 -15.04 1.65 -5.74
N ALA A 60 -14.09 2.57 -5.92
CA ALA A 60 -14.26 3.76 -6.75
C ALA A 60 -14.35 3.44 -8.25
N ALA A 61 -13.62 2.42 -8.72
CA ALA A 61 -13.63 1.98 -10.12
C ALA A 61 -14.90 1.20 -10.50
N VAL A 62 -15.41 0.36 -9.59
CA VAL A 62 -16.64 -0.44 -9.77
C VAL A 62 -17.90 0.44 -9.65
N GLY A 63 -17.77 1.69 -9.21
CA GLY A 63 -18.91 2.61 -9.05
C GLY A 63 -19.76 2.29 -7.82
N SER A 64 -19.28 1.44 -6.91
CA SER A 64 -19.95 1.11 -5.63
C SER A 64 -19.82 2.23 -4.59
N PHE A 65 -19.13 3.33 -4.93
CA PHE A 65 -19.22 4.59 -4.20
C PHE A 65 -20.43 5.40 -4.72
N GLY A 66 -21.63 4.97 -4.34
CA GLY A 66 -22.87 5.76 -4.40
C GLY A 66 -24.10 4.93 -4.03
N PRO A 67 -25.16 5.50 -3.42
CA PRO A 67 -25.27 6.67 -2.53
C PRO A 67 -25.43 6.20 -1.05
N PHE A 68 -24.90 6.90 -0.05
CA PHE A 68 -25.79 7.72 0.77
C PHE A 68 -26.57 8.76 -0.04
#